data_AF-O76123-F1
#
_entry.id   AF-O76123-F1
#
_cell.length_a   1.000
_cell.length_b   1.000
_cell.length_c   1.000
_cell.angle_alpha   90.00
_cell.angle_beta   90.00
_cell.angle_gamma   90.00
#
_symmetry.space_group_name_H-M   'P 1'
#
loop_
_entity.id
_entity.type
_entity.pdbx_description
1 polymer ?
#
loop_
_entity_poly.entity_id
_entity_poly.type
_entity_poly.pdbx_seq_one_letter_code
_entity_poly.pdbx_strand_id
1 'polypeptide(L)'
;MAMDSLDPGAASAPAWAGKIEAYGSNHTVIDQVLPEMLHLIDPHWYQFPPMNPLWHGLLGFVIAVLGFISLSGNGMVIYIFTTTKTLKTPSNLLVLNLAVSDFLMMTCMAPPLVVNSYHETWVFGPLACALYAAAGSLFGTISIWTMTMIAFDRYNVIVKGIAAKPMTNNGALLRILAIWVSSLAWTVAPMFGWNRYVPEGNMTACGTDYLNKDWFSRSYIVAYAIFCYFTPLALIIYSYFFIIQAVAAHEKAMREQAKKMNVASLRSSEAANTSAECKLAKVALMTISLWFMAWTPYLVINFTGIFETATISPLGTIWGSVFAKANAVYNPIVYGISHPKYRAALYQRFPSLACQPAADDNTSQVSGKTAVCEEKPSA
;
A
#
# COMPACT_ATOMS: atom_id res chain seq x y z
N MET A 1 -34.01 -34.27 -27.62
CA MET A 1 -34.33 -33.07 -28.42
C MET A 1 -35.34 -32.26 -27.64
N ALA A 2 -35.13 -31.03 -27.21
CA ALA A 2 -33.97 -30.16 -27.26
C ALA A 2 -34.09 -29.21 -26.06
N MET A 3 -32.95 -28.93 -25.43
CA MET A 3 -32.76 -27.76 -24.57
C MET A 3 -32.53 -26.56 -25.48
N ASP A 4 -33.15 -25.42 -25.19
CA ASP A 4 -32.78 -24.06 -25.63
C ASP A 4 -33.76 -23.09 -24.96
N SER A 5 -33.42 -21.92 -24.43
CA SER A 5 -32.21 -21.32 -23.87
C SER A 5 -32.73 -20.00 -23.28
N LEU A 6 -32.78 -19.88 -21.95
CA LEU A 6 -33.12 -18.62 -21.29
C LEU A 6 -31.88 -17.73 -21.34
N ASP A 7 -31.89 -16.77 -22.26
CA ASP A 7 -30.88 -15.71 -22.36
C ASP A 7 -31.07 -14.70 -21.21
N PRO A 8 -30.12 -14.59 -20.24
CA PRO A 8 -30.23 -13.63 -19.14
C PRO A 8 -29.83 -12.19 -19.54
N GLY A 9 -29.44 -11.95 -20.81
CA GLY A 9 -28.84 -10.68 -21.25
C GLY A 9 -29.79 -9.57 -21.74
N ALA A 10 -31.07 -9.85 -21.94
CA ALA A 10 -31.94 -8.93 -22.69
C ALA A 10 -32.64 -7.82 -21.86
N ALA A 11 -32.62 -7.90 -20.52
CA ALA A 11 -33.44 -7.03 -19.67
C ALA A 11 -32.77 -5.72 -19.19
N SER A 12 -31.46 -5.52 -19.43
CA SER A 12 -30.72 -4.36 -18.90
C SER A 12 -30.19 -3.38 -19.96
N ALA A 13 -30.13 -3.78 -21.23
CA ALA A 13 -29.67 -2.92 -22.33
C ALA A 13 -30.68 -1.83 -22.77
N PRO A 14 -32.01 -2.07 -22.85
CA PRO A 14 -32.96 -1.07 -23.36
C PRO A 14 -33.16 0.12 -22.41
N ALA A 15 -33.09 -0.12 -21.09
CA ALA A 15 -33.21 0.94 -20.08
C ALA A 15 -32.01 1.89 -20.06
N TRP A 16 -30.86 1.43 -20.55
CA TRP A 16 -29.62 2.18 -20.58
C TRP A 16 -29.51 3.07 -21.84
N ALA A 17 -29.93 2.54 -23.00
CA ALA A 17 -30.08 3.35 -24.21
C ALA A 17 -31.03 4.53 -23.97
N GLY A 18 -32.12 4.33 -23.24
CA GLY A 18 -33.06 5.40 -22.89
C GLY A 18 -32.50 6.47 -21.93
N LYS A 19 -31.51 6.14 -21.08
CA LYS A 19 -30.83 7.14 -20.22
C LYS A 19 -29.81 7.93 -21.01
N ILE A 20 -29.11 7.34 -21.98
CA ILE A 20 -28.21 8.07 -22.87
C ILE A 20 -28.98 8.90 -23.91
N GLU A 21 -30.09 8.40 -24.45
CA GLU A 21 -30.98 9.17 -25.35
C GLU A 21 -31.71 10.31 -24.61
N ALA A 22 -31.92 10.20 -23.30
CA ALA A 22 -32.48 11.28 -22.48
C ALA A 22 -31.49 12.42 -22.19
N TYR A 23 -30.18 12.16 -22.28
CA TYR A 23 -29.15 13.19 -22.22
C TYR A 23 -28.91 13.67 -23.66
N GLY A 24 -29.46 14.84 -24.02
CA GLY A 24 -29.29 15.40 -25.36
C GLY A 24 -27.81 15.52 -25.76
N SER A 25 -27.53 15.71 -27.06
CA SER A 25 -26.17 15.70 -27.66
C SER A 25 -25.14 16.68 -27.06
N ASN A 26 -25.54 17.52 -26.11
CA ASN A 26 -24.72 18.58 -25.51
C ASN A 26 -24.38 18.32 -24.03
N HIS A 27 -24.77 17.17 -23.46
CA HIS A 27 -24.47 16.90 -22.06
C HIS A 27 -23.02 16.43 -21.88
N THR A 28 -22.41 16.78 -20.75
CA THR A 28 -21.02 16.51 -20.38
C THR A 28 -20.94 15.84 -19.01
N VAL A 29 -19.78 15.27 -18.67
CA VAL A 29 -19.50 14.73 -17.33
C VAL A 29 -19.65 15.77 -16.20
N ILE A 30 -19.71 17.06 -16.55
CA ILE A 30 -19.84 18.17 -15.59
C ILE A 30 -21.29 18.49 -15.24
N ASP A 31 -22.29 18.05 -16.01
CA ASP A 31 -23.68 18.44 -15.77
C ASP A 31 -24.26 17.89 -14.46
N GLN A 32 -23.62 16.86 -13.89
CA GLN A 32 -23.98 16.32 -12.58
C GLN A 32 -23.22 17.00 -11.43
N VAL A 33 -22.28 17.91 -11.71
CA VAL A 33 -21.48 18.60 -10.69
C VAL A 33 -22.33 19.66 -10.01
N LEU A 34 -22.28 19.69 -8.67
CA LEU A 34 -23.04 20.66 -7.88
C LEU A 34 -22.52 22.09 -8.14
N PRO A 35 -23.39 23.12 -8.10
CA PRO A 35 -22.99 24.50 -8.40
C PRO A 35 -21.80 25.02 -7.57
N GLU A 36 -21.72 24.61 -6.31
CA GLU A 36 -20.63 24.98 -5.40
C GLU A 36 -19.26 24.37 -5.79
N MET A 37 -19.25 23.30 -6.60
CA MET A 37 -18.02 22.61 -7.04
C MET A 37 -17.52 23.12 -8.40
N LEU A 38 -18.37 23.77 -9.20
CA LEU A 38 -18.06 24.14 -10.60
C LEU A 38 -16.80 24.99 -10.75
N HIS A 39 -16.51 25.88 -9.79
CA HIS A 39 -15.32 26.73 -9.81
C HIS A 39 -13.98 25.96 -9.67
N LEU A 40 -14.02 24.70 -9.26
CA LEU A 40 -12.86 23.82 -9.14
C LEU A 40 -12.59 23.02 -10.43
N ILE A 41 -13.56 22.95 -11.34
CA ILE A 41 -13.50 22.08 -12.52
C ILE A 41 -12.73 22.78 -13.63
N ASP A 42 -11.71 22.08 -14.16
CA ASP A 42 -10.96 22.55 -15.31
C ASP A 42 -11.77 22.43 -16.62
N PRO A 43 -11.68 23.40 -17.56
CA PRO A 43 -12.34 23.35 -18.86
C PRO A 43 -12.09 22.07 -19.66
N HIS A 44 -10.96 21.39 -19.45
CA HIS A 44 -10.63 20.10 -20.07
C HIS A 44 -11.74 19.06 -19.89
N TRP A 45 -12.45 19.05 -18.75
CA TRP A 45 -13.45 18.00 -18.50
C TRP A 45 -14.76 18.17 -19.27
N TYR A 46 -15.07 19.37 -19.76
CA TYR A 46 -16.31 19.65 -20.52
C TYR A 46 -16.35 18.97 -21.89
N GLN A 47 -15.21 18.47 -22.40
CA GLN A 47 -15.17 17.78 -23.69
C GLN A 47 -15.63 16.32 -23.62
N PHE A 48 -15.86 15.77 -22.42
CA PHE A 48 -16.23 14.37 -22.24
C PHE A 48 -17.73 14.20 -21.96
N PRO A 49 -18.39 13.22 -22.59
CA PRO A 49 -19.78 12.90 -22.29
C PRO A 49 -19.91 12.34 -20.86
N PRO A 50 -21.14 12.33 -20.29
CA PRO A 50 -21.41 11.68 -19.03
C PRO A 50 -20.93 10.22 -19.03
N MET A 51 -20.36 9.80 -17.91
CA MET A 51 -19.92 8.41 -17.76
C MET A 51 -21.12 7.47 -17.61
N ASN A 52 -20.97 6.23 -18.10
CA ASN A 52 -21.95 5.18 -17.85
C ASN A 52 -22.12 4.98 -16.32
N PRO A 53 -23.34 5.06 -15.76
CA PRO A 53 -23.61 4.76 -14.35
C PRO A 53 -23.06 3.42 -13.85
N LEU A 54 -22.93 2.42 -14.73
CA LEU A 54 -22.29 1.14 -14.42
C LEU A 54 -20.84 1.32 -13.96
N TRP A 55 -20.07 2.23 -14.58
CA TRP A 55 -18.69 2.50 -14.18
C TRP A 55 -18.62 3.11 -12.78
N HIS A 56 -19.56 3.98 -12.45
CA HIS A 56 -19.69 4.54 -11.11
C HIS A 56 -20.07 3.45 -10.08
N GLY A 57 -21.07 2.61 -10.39
CA GLY A 57 -21.46 1.50 -9.52
C GLY A 57 -20.32 0.49 -9.30
N LEU A 58 -19.57 0.15 -10.35
CA LEU A 58 -18.41 -0.75 -10.27
C LEU A 58 -17.29 -0.12 -9.43
N LEU A 59 -17.00 1.17 -9.63
CA LEU A 59 -16.03 1.90 -8.84
C LEU A 59 -16.37 1.89 -7.35
N GLY A 60 -17.63 2.20 -7.01
CA GLY A 60 -18.15 2.17 -5.65
C GLY A 60 -18.02 0.79 -5.00
N PHE A 61 -18.36 -0.28 -5.74
CA PHE A 61 -18.18 -1.65 -5.27
C PHE A 61 -16.71 -2.01 -5.05
N VAL A 62 -15.84 -1.72 -6.02
CA VAL A 62 -14.40 -2.02 -5.93
C VAL A 62 -13.76 -1.31 -4.74
N ILE A 63 -14.03 -0.02 -4.55
CA ILE A 63 -13.44 0.71 -3.43
C ILE A 63 -14.00 0.27 -2.09
N ALA A 64 -15.27 -0.16 -2.01
CA ALA A 64 -15.83 -0.75 -0.81
C ALA A 64 -15.11 -2.06 -0.43
N VAL A 65 -14.85 -2.93 -1.41
CA VAL A 65 -14.09 -4.18 -1.21
C VAL A 65 -12.66 -3.88 -0.78
N LEU A 66 -11.96 -2.97 -1.48
CA LEU A 66 -10.59 -2.57 -1.13
C LEU A 66 -10.54 -1.94 0.28
N GLY A 67 -11.52 -1.11 0.63
CA GLY A 67 -11.66 -0.52 1.95
C GLY A 67 -11.82 -1.57 3.03
N PHE A 68 -12.72 -2.53 2.83
CA PHE A 68 -12.90 -3.63 3.78
C PHE A 68 -11.61 -4.44 3.99
N ILE A 69 -10.94 -4.85 2.91
CA ILE A 69 -9.70 -5.64 2.99
C ILE A 69 -8.58 -4.83 3.65
N SER A 70 -8.41 -3.56 3.29
CA SER A 70 -7.36 -2.71 3.87
C SER A 70 -7.59 -2.44 5.35
N LEU A 71 -8.82 -2.09 5.75
CA LEU A 71 -9.15 -1.79 7.15
C LEU A 71 -9.00 -3.04 8.03
N SER A 72 -9.55 -4.18 7.60
CA SER A 72 -9.40 -5.44 8.31
C SER A 72 -7.93 -5.90 8.36
N GLY A 73 -7.26 -5.94 7.21
CA GLY A 73 -5.87 -6.39 7.09
C GLY A 73 -4.89 -5.53 7.90
N ASN A 74 -4.91 -4.20 7.72
CA ASN A 74 -4.03 -3.31 8.47
C ASN A 74 -4.42 -3.25 9.96
N GLY A 75 -5.71 -3.34 10.29
CA GLY A 75 -6.17 -3.48 11.67
C GLY A 75 -5.59 -4.73 12.35
N MET A 76 -5.53 -5.86 11.65
CA MET A 76 -4.88 -7.08 12.13
C MET A 76 -3.36 -6.90 12.30
N VAL A 77 -2.69 -6.24 11.35
CA VAL A 77 -1.26 -5.91 11.47
C VAL A 77 -1.01 -5.09 12.73
N ILE A 78 -1.76 -3.98 12.91
CA ILE A 78 -1.67 -3.12 14.09
C ILE A 78 -1.89 -3.94 15.36
N TYR A 79 -2.94 -4.76 15.42
CA TYR A 79 -3.26 -5.60 16.57
C TYR A 79 -2.12 -6.59 16.92
N ILE A 80 -1.63 -7.35 15.93
CA ILE A 80 -0.60 -8.37 16.16
C ILE A 80 0.72 -7.75 16.61
N PHE A 81 1.16 -6.66 15.97
CA PHE A 81 2.42 -5.99 16.34
C PHE A 81 2.35 -5.30 17.71
N THR A 82 1.17 -4.79 18.10
CA THR A 82 0.99 -4.12 19.41
C THR A 82 0.74 -5.09 20.56
N THR A 83 0.29 -6.32 20.30
CA THR A 83 -0.01 -7.31 21.36
C THR A 83 1.05 -8.42 21.50
N THR A 84 1.86 -8.67 20.47
CA THR A 84 2.87 -9.74 20.49
C THR A 84 4.22 -9.23 21.01
N LYS A 85 4.65 -9.66 22.20
CA LYS A 85 5.90 -9.20 22.85
C LYS A 85 7.14 -9.34 21.96
N THR A 86 7.26 -10.44 21.22
CA THR A 86 8.41 -10.73 20.35
C THR A 86 8.47 -9.87 19.08
N LEU A 87 7.40 -9.14 18.75
CA LEU A 87 7.32 -8.22 17.63
C LEU A 87 7.52 -6.76 18.03
N LYS A 88 7.64 -6.43 19.33
CA LYS A 88 7.83 -5.06 19.82
C LYS A 88 9.30 -4.63 19.74
N THR A 89 9.83 -4.55 18.52
CA THR A 89 11.20 -4.09 18.24
C THR A 89 11.19 -2.69 17.62
N PRO A 90 12.28 -1.91 17.74
CA PRO A 90 12.41 -0.60 17.12
C PRO A 90 12.11 -0.59 15.62
N SER A 91 12.67 -1.53 14.85
CA SER A 91 12.41 -1.65 13.40
C SER A 91 10.93 -1.92 13.08
N ASN A 92 10.25 -2.69 13.94
CA ASN A 92 8.85 -3.01 13.76
C ASN A 92 7.91 -1.83 14.06
N LEU A 93 8.39 -0.78 14.74
CA LEU A 93 7.63 0.48 14.85
C LEU A 93 7.43 1.14 13.49
N LEU A 94 8.36 0.97 12.54
CA LEU A 94 8.19 1.46 11.17
C LEU A 94 7.13 0.65 10.42
N VAL A 95 7.12 -0.67 10.58
CA VAL A 95 6.08 -1.54 9.99
C VAL A 95 4.70 -1.20 10.57
N LEU A 96 4.63 -0.94 11.89
CA LEU A 96 3.42 -0.47 12.54
C LEU A 96 2.97 0.90 11.99
N ASN A 97 3.89 1.85 11.81
CA ASN A 97 3.58 3.16 11.23
C ASN A 97 3.02 3.04 9.80
N LEU A 98 3.58 2.13 9.00
CA LEU A 98 3.09 1.86 7.64
C LEU A 98 1.66 1.33 7.68
N ALA A 99 1.35 0.36 8.55
CA ALA A 99 0.00 -0.17 8.70
C ALA A 99 -1.00 0.89 9.19
N VAL A 100 -0.57 1.79 10.10
CA VAL A 100 -1.39 2.93 10.55
C VAL A 100 -1.67 3.88 9.39
N SER A 101 -0.66 4.21 8.58
CA SER A 101 -0.81 5.05 7.39
C SER A 101 -1.85 4.47 6.41
N ASP A 102 -1.69 3.20 6.04
CA ASP A 102 -2.57 2.51 5.09
C ASP A 102 -4.00 2.36 5.64
N PHE A 103 -4.15 2.08 6.94
CA PHE A 103 -5.45 2.02 7.61
C PHE A 103 -6.17 3.39 7.58
N LEU A 104 -5.46 4.46 7.93
CA LEU A 104 -6.03 5.82 7.91
C LEU A 104 -6.34 6.29 6.48
N MET A 105 -5.50 5.93 5.50
CA MET A 105 -5.76 6.20 4.09
C MET A 105 -7.12 5.67 3.67
N MET A 106 -7.39 4.38 3.91
CA MET A 106 -8.65 3.79 3.49
C MET A 106 -9.83 4.20 4.38
N THR A 107 -9.58 4.57 5.64
CA THR A 107 -10.61 5.18 6.51
C THR A 107 -11.09 6.52 5.94
N CYS A 108 -10.16 7.37 5.50
CA CYS A 108 -10.48 8.70 4.97
C CYS A 108 -10.98 8.67 3.52
N MET A 109 -10.53 7.72 2.71
CA MET A 109 -10.81 7.72 1.27
C MET A 109 -11.94 6.78 0.85
N ALA A 110 -12.06 5.59 1.44
CA ALA A 110 -13.03 4.62 0.95
C ALA A 110 -14.48 5.10 1.12
N PRO A 111 -14.93 5.53 2.32
CA PRO A 111 -16.33 5.91 2.50
C PRO A 111 -16.77 7.09 1.61
N PRO A 112 -16.01 8.20 1.50
CA PRO A 112 -16.39 9.27 0.59
C PRO A 112 -16.42 8.82 -0.87
N LEU A 113 -15.44 8.03 -1.33
CA LEU A 113 -15.42 7.58 -2.72
C LEU A 113 -16.59 6.61 -3.02
N VAL A 114 -16.97 5.73 -2.07
CA VAL A 114 -18.17 4.89 -2.21
C VAL A 114 -19.41 5.75 -2.40
N VAL A 115 -19.64 6.71 -1.50
CA VAL A 115 -20.85 7.56 -1.53
C VAL A 115 -20.92 8.35 -2.82
N ASN A 116 -19.84 9.07 -3.17
CA ASN A 116 -19.81 9.88 -4.39
C ASN A 116 -19.89 9.03 -5.67
N SER A 117 -19.42 7.78 -5.63
CA SER A 117 -19.61 6.86 -6.75
C SER A 117 -21.09 6.56 -6.97
N TYR A 118 -21.87 6.27 -5.93
CA TYR A 118 -23.31 6.02 -6.08
C TYR A 118 -24.14 7.27 -6.34
N HIS A 119 -23.61 8.46 -6.02
CA HIS A 119 -24.19 9.74 -6.43
C HIS A 119 -23.76 10.20 -7.83
N GLU A 120 -22.84 9.47 -8.48
CA GLU A 120 -22.23 9.80 -9.78
C GLU A 120 -21.45 11.14 -9.81
N THR A 121 -21.35 11.85 -8.66
CA THR A 121 -20.72 13.17 -8.52
C THR A 121 -20.26 13.43 -7.08
N TRP A 122 -19.42 14.45 -6.85
CA TRP A 122 -18.93 14.83 -5.53
C TRP A 122 -19.95 15.69 -4.76
N VAL A 123 -20.47 15.18 -3.66
CA VAL A 123 -21.58 15.79 -2.90
C VAL A 123 -21.19 16.37 -1.53
N PHE A 124 -19.94 16.25 -1.10
CA PHE A 124 -19.49 16.72 0.22
C PHE A 124 -18.95 18.16 0.23
N GLY A 125 -19.02 18.86 -0.91
CA GLY A 125 -18.55 20.22 -1.08
C GLY A 125 -17.03 20.40 -1.15
N PRO A 126 -16.56 21.65 -1.36
CA PRO A 126 -15.16 21.96 -1.68
C PRO A 126 -14.16 21.59 -0.58
N LEU A 127 -14.48 21.88 0.68
CA LEU A 127 -13.58 21.62 1.81
C LEU A 127 -13.33 20.12 1.98
N ALA A 128 -14.38 19.30 1.90
CA ALA A 128 -14.23 17.85 2.01
C ALA A 128 -13.43 17.27 0.84
N CYS A 129 -13.58 17.82 -0.36
CA CYS A 129 -12.77 17.46 -1.54
C CYS A 129 -11.27 17.72 -1.28
N ALA A 130 -10.95 18.90 -0.73
CA ALA A 130 -9.57 19.25 -0.38
C ALA A 130 -9.01 18.33 0.73
N LEU A 131 -9.78 18.07 1.79
CA LEU A 131 -9.37 17.18 2.88
C LEU A 131 -9.18 15.73 2.40
N TYR A 132 -10.05 15.23 1.53
CA TYR A 132 -9.94 13.91 0.93
C TYR A 132 -8.64 13.76 0.13
N ALA A 133 -8.34 14.74 -0.73
CA ALA A 133 -7.15 14.72 -1.57
C ALA A 133 -5.87 14.89 -0.72
N ALA A 134 -5.90 15.81 0.26
CA ALA A 134 -4.82 16.01 1.21
C ALA A 134 -4.52 14.74 2.01
N ALA A 135 -5.55 14.07 2.54
CA ALA A 135 -5.39 12.82 3.29
C ALA A 135 -4.79 11.71 2.41
N GLY A 136 -5.31 11.50 1.20
CA GLY A 136 -4.76 10.49 0.29
C GLY A 136 -3.28 10.74 -0.06
N SER A 137 -2.94 12.01 -0.29
CA SER A 137 -1.57 12.42 -0.56
C SER A 137 -0.66 12.24 0.67
N LEU A 138 -1.17 12.60 1.86
CA LEU A 138 -0.45 12.51 3.13
C LEU A 138 -0.05 11.07 3.44
N PHE A 139 -1.02 10.17 3.42
CA PHE A 139 -0.77 8.76 3.75
C PHE A 139 0.04 8.05 2.66
N GLY A 140 -0.15 8.39 1.38
CA GLY A 140 0.73 7.91 0.30
C GLY A 140 2.21 8.27 0.56
N THR A 141 2.47 9.52 0.96
CA THR A 141 3.82 10.03 1.25
C THR A 141 4.39 9.48 2.55
N ILE A 142 3.58 9.32 3.60
CA ILE A 142 3.99 8.62 4.83
C ILE A 142 4.40 7.18 4.50
N SER A 143 3.63 6.46 3.68
CA SER A 143 3.90 5.06 3.36
C SER A 143 5.26 4.90 2.65
N ILE A 144 5.56 5.69 1.61
CA ILE A 144 6.84 5.57 0.89
C ILE A 144 8.05 6.03 1.70
N TRP A 145 7.93 7.08 2.52
CA TRP A 145 9.03 7.49 3.40
C TRP A 145 9.26 6.50 4.54
N THR A 146 8.19 5.87 5.05
CA THR A 146 8.30 4.76 5.99
C THR A 146 9.01 3.57 5.36
N MET A 147 8.63 3.19 4.14
CA MET A 147 9.31 2.14 3.37
C MET A 147 10.79 2.47 3.11
N THR A 148 11.11 3.73 2.82
CA THR A 148 12.49 4.19 2.65
C THR A 148 13.29 4.01 3.94
N MET A 149 12.71 4.37 5.10
CA MET A 149 13.35 4.14 6.39
C MET A 149 13.50 2.65 6.73
N ILE A 150 12.54 1.81 6.34
CA ILE A 150 12.65 0.35 6.47
C ILE A 150 13.83 -0.15 5.62
N ALA A 151 13.93 0.25 4.34
CA ALA A 151 15.04 -0.13 3.47
C ALA A 151 16.40 0.30 4.04
N PHE A 152 16.47 1.51 4.59
CA PHE A 152 17.68 2.02 5.24
C PHE A 152 18.03 1.26 6.53
N ASP A 153 17.05 0.86 7.32
CA ASP A 153 17.25 -0.01 8.48
C ASP A 153 17.81 -1.38 8.05
N ARG A 154 17.23 -2.00 7.01
CA ARG A 154 17.74 -3.25 6.44
C ARG A 154 19.18 -3.10 5.95
N TYR A 155 19.50 -1.98 5.30
CA TYR A 155 20.86 -1.66 4.87
C TYR A 155 21.81 -1.58 6.07
N ASN A 156 21.47 -0.84 7.13
CA ASN A 156 22.35 -0.73 8.29
C ASN A 156 22.56 -2.10 8.97
N VAL A 157 21.52 -2.90 9.12
CA VAL A 157 21.64 -4.22 9.78
C VAL A 157 22.45 -5.21 8.94
N ILE A 158 22.21 -5.29 7.63
CA ILE A 158 22.82 -6.30 6.76
C ILE A 158 24.21 -5.89 6.27
N VAL A 159 24.39 -4.63 5.89
CA VAL A 159 25.64 -4.16 5.25
C VAL A 159 26.67 -3.72 6.28
N LYS A 160 26.24 -2.97 7.31
CA LYS A 160 27.17 -2.47 8.34
C LYS A 160 27.33 -3.43 9.53
N GLY A 161 26.37 -4.32 9.76
CA GLY A 161 26.45 -5.35 10.80
C GLY A 161 26.78 -4.76 12.18
N ILE A 162 27.80 -5.29 12.84
CA ILE A 162 28.25 -4.88 14.19
C ILE A 162 28.72 -3.42 14.23
N ALA A 163 29.21 -2.87 13.11
CA ALA A 163 29.62 -1.46 13.03
C ALA A 163 28.42 -0.50 12.98
N ALA A 164 27.20 -1.00 12.76
CA ALA A 164 26.00 -0.19 12.78
C ALA A 164 25.55 0.08 14.23
N LYS A 165 25.22 1.34 14.54
CA LYS A 165 24.48 1.64 15.76
C LYS A 165 23.07 1.03 15.65
N PRO A 166 22.66 0.12 16.56
CA PRO A 166 21.32 -0.48 16.51
C PRO A 166 20.22 0.59 16.61
N MET A 167 19.11 0.36 15.90
CA MET A 167 17.95 1.24 16.03
C MET A 167 17.38 1.14 17.45
N THR A 168 17.13 2.29 18.08
CA THR A 168 16.47 2.38 19.39
C THR A 168 15.02 2.81 19.20
N ASN A 169 14.16 2.57 20.19
CA ASN A 169 12.76 3.02 20.15
C ASN A 169 12.64 4.52 19.92
N ASN A 170 13.40 5.33 20.67
CA ASN A 170 13.41 6.79 20.49
C ASN A 170 13.90 7.19 19.09
N GLY A 171 14.89 6.47 18.55
CA GLY A 171 15.36 6.69 17.19
C GLY A 171 14.30 6.35 16.13
N ALA A 172 13.52 5.29 16.32
CA ALA A 172 12.41 4.95 15.43
C ALA A 172 11.29 5.98 15.51
N LEU A 173 10.88 6.38 16.72
CA LEU A 173 9.85 7.39 16.94
C LEU A 173 10.24 8.76 16.36
N LEU A 174 11.50 9.18 16.49
CA LEU A 174 11.98 10.43 15.87
C LEU A 174 11.90 10.38 14.34
N ARG A 175 12.22 9.24 13.72
CA ARG A 175 12.08 9.05 12.27
C ARG A 175 10.62 9.11 11.86
N ILE A 176 9.73 8.44 12.59
CA ILE A 176 8.29 8.48 12.36
C ILE A 176 7.80 9.94 12.44
N LEU A 177 8.16 10.67 13.50
CA LEU A 177 7.78 12.08 13.64
C LEU A 177 8.25 12.92 12.45
N ALA A 178 9.51 12.74 12.01
CA ALA A 178 10.05 13.44 10.85
C ALA A 178 9.27 13.12 9.57
N ILE A 179 8.89 11.86 9.36
CA ILE A 179 8.05 11.43 8.22
C ILE A 179 6.71 12.17 8.27
N TRP A 180 6.00 12.13 9.40
CA TRP A 180 4.70 12.78 9.51
C TRP A 180 4.75 14.29 9.31
N VAL A 181 5.69 14.98 9.94
CA VAL A 181 5.85 16.44 9.82
C VAL A 181 6.20 16.84 8.40
N SER A 182 7.15 16.14 7.77
CA SER A 182 7.55 16.46 6.39
C SER A 182 6.44 16.14 5.38
N SER A 183 5.76 15.00 5.49
CA SER A 183 4.62 14.67 4.64
C SER A 183 3.51 15.70 4.79
N LEU A 184 3.17 16.09 6.02
CA LEU A 184 2.14 17.09 6.29
C LEU A 184 2.50 18.45 5.69
N ALA A 185 3.76 18.88 5.82
CA ALA A 185 4.23 20.15 5.25
C ALA A 185 4.01 20.21 3.73
N TRP A 186 4.26 19.11 3.01
CA TRP A 186 4.01 19.03 1.57
C TRP A 186 2.53 18.99 1.24
N THR A 187 1.74 18.16 1.92
CA THR A 187 0.33 17.91 1.54
C THR A 187 -0.61 19.02 1.97
N VAL A 188 -0.16 19.89 2.88
CA VAL A 188 -0.91 21.08 3.27
C VAL A 188 -0.67 22.25 2.31
N ALA A 189 0.44 22.26 1.56
CA ALA A 189 0.79 23.38 0.67
C ALA A 189 -0.29 23.72 -0.38
N PRO A 190 -0.98 22.75 -1.03
CA PRO A 190 -2.08 23.06 -1.96
C PRO A 190 -3.31 23.67 -1.28
N MET A 191 -3.46 23.54 0.04
CA MET A 191 -4.52 24.22 0.79
C MET A 191 -4.20 25.71 1.01
N PHE A 192 -2.93 26.10 0.85
CA PHE A 192 -2.44 27.47 1.01
C PHE A 192 -1.96 28.09 -0.31
N GLY A 193 -2.36 27.50 -1.45
CA GLY A 193 -2.22 28.09 -2.79
C GLY A 193 -1.06 27.56 -3.63
N TRP A 194 -0.12 26.79 -3.07
CA TRP A 194 0.90 26.14 -3.91
C TRP A 194 0.30 24.87 -4.53
N ASN A 195 -0.30 25.04 -5.73
CA ASN A 195 -1.29 24.13 -6.33
C ASN A 195 -2.65 24.21 -5.59
N ARG A 196 -3.60 23.33 -5.96
CA ARG A 196 -4.91 23.22 -5.33
C ARG A 196 -5.45 21.79 -5.43
N TYR A 197 -6.38 21.43 -4.55
CA TYR A 197 -7.08 20.15 -4.62
C TYR A 197 -8.42 20.30 -5.34
N VAL A 198 -8.67 19.44 -6.33
CA VAL A 198 -9.82 19.52 -7.24
C VAL A 198 -10.40 18.13 -7.52
N PRO A 199 -11.67 18.04 -7.98
CA PRO A 199 -12.23 16.78 -8.47
C PRO A 199 -11.42 16.18 -9.63
N GLU A 200 -11.31 14.86 -9.62
CA GLU A 200 -10.76 14.07 -10.73
C GLU A 200 -11.76 13.99 -11.89
N GLY A 201 -11.32 13.50 -13.05
CA GLY A 201 -12.12 13.52 -14.29
C GLY A 201 -13.47 12.83 -14.25
N ASN A 202 -13.70 11.91 -13.30
CA ASN A 202 -15.00 11.25 -13.12
C ASN A 202 -15.89 11.95 -12.07
N MET A 203 -15.43 13.06 -11.49
CA MET A 203 -16.15 13.87 -10.51
C MET A 203 -16.49 13.20 -9.17
N THR A 204 -16.04 11.98 -8.87
CA THR A 204 -16.37 11.30 -7.59
C THR A 204 -15.21 11.17 -6.61
N ALA A 205 -14.01 11.55 -7.03
CA ALA A 205 -12.79 11.60 -6.21
C ALA A 205 -12.13 12.97 -6.37
N CYS A 206 -11.25 13.33 -5.44
CA CYS A 206 -10.42 14.52 -5.55
C CYS A 206 -8.92 14.20 -5.50
N GLY A 207 -8.13 15.03 -6.17
CA GLY A 207 -6.67 14.92 -6.28
C GLY A 207 -6.00 16.27 -6.44
N THR A 208 -4.69 16.27 -6.66
CA THR A 208 -3.92 17.48 -7.02
C THR A 208 -4.33 18.00 -8.39
N ASP A 209 -4.29 19.31 -8.59
CA ASP A 209 -4.60 19.91 -9.88
C ASP A 209 -3.42 19.76 -10.85
N TYR A 210 -3.51 18.74 -11.71
CA TYR A 210 -2.57 18.45 -12.79
C TYR A 210 -2.97 19.05 -14.14
N LEU A 211 -4.00 19.90 -14.20
CA LEU A 211 -4.46 20.54 -15.44
C LEU A 211 -4.16 22.04 -15.49
N ASN A 212 -3.99 22.67 -14.32
CA ASN A 212 -3.62 24.07 -14.22
C ASN A 212 -2.35 24.39 -15.04
N LYS A 213 -2.44 25.46 -15.84
CA LYS A 213 -1.38 25.90 -16.75
C LYS A 213 -0.35 26.82 -16.10
N ASP A 214 -0.69 27.40 -14.95
CA ASP A 214 0.21 28.27 -14.21
C ASP A 214 1.42 27.48 -13.67
N TRP A 215 2.61 28.04 -13.88
CA TRP A 215 3.85 27.36 -13.50
C TRP A 215 4.03 27.26 -12.00
N PHE A 216 3.49 28.21 -11.23
CA PHE A 216 3.51 28.11 -9.77
C PHE A 216 2.73 26.87 -9.30
N SER A 217 1.55 26.61 -9.87
CA SER A 217 0.80 25.36 -9.61
C SER A 217 1.50 24.09 -10.12
N ARG A 218 2.07 24.10 -11.34
CA ARG A 218 2.79 22.94 -11.91
C ARG A 218 4.06 22.59 -11.16
N SER A 219 4.78 23.62 -10.67
CA SER A 219 6.03 23.44 -9.93
C SER A 219 5.85 22.60 -8.67
N TYR A 220 4.68 22.68 -8.02
CA TYR A 220 4.35 21.83 -6.88
C TYR A 220 4.36 20.35 -7.27
N ILE A 221 3.72 19.96 -8.37
CA ILE A 221 3.65 18.55 -8.80
C ILE A 221 5.05 18.00 -9.10
N VAL A 222 5.89 18.80 -9.77
CA VAL A 222 7.28 18.42 -10.04
C VAL A 222 8.09 18.28 -8.75
N ALA A 223 8.05 19.29 -7.87
CA ALA A 223 8.81 19.30 -6.62
C ALA A 223 8.33 18.19 -5.67
N TYR A 224 7.02 17.99 -5.60
CA TYR A 224 6.41 16.94 -4.80
C TYR A 224 6.79 15.55 -5.33
N ALA A 225 6.75 15.31 -6.64
CA ALA A 225 7.20 14.04 -7.23
C ALA A 225 8.68 13.76 -6.95
N ILE A 226 9.55 14.79 -6.96
CA ILE A 226 10.95 14.64 -6.55
C ILE A 226 11.05 14.16 -5.10
N PHE A 227 10.24 14.72 -4.21
CA PHE A 227 10.23 14.39 -2.79
C PHE A 227 9.57 13.05 -2.46
N CYS A 228 8.40 12.74 -3.03
CA CYS A 228 7.58 11.58 -2.67
C CYS A 228 7.81 10.36 -3.57
N TYR A 229 8.50 10.50 -4.71
CA TYR A 229 8.73 9.41 -5.64
C TYR A 229 10.21 9.22 -5.96
N PHE A 230 10.86 10.19 -6.60
CA PHE A 230 12.22 9.99 -7.14
C PHE A 230 13.30 9.90 -6.06
N THR A 231 13.23 10.73 -5.01
CA THR A 231 14.18 10.70 -3.90
C THR A 231 14.07 9.39 -3.11
N PRO A 232 12.87 8.95 -2.67
CA PRO A 232 12.67 7.63 -2.08
C PRO A 232 13.19 6.49 -2.97
N LEU A 233 12.87 6.53 -4.27
CA LEU A 233 13.34 5.53 -5.24
C LEU A 233 14.87 5.45 -5.27
N ALA A 234 15.55 6.58 -5.37
CA ALA A 234 17.02 6.64 -5.38
C ALA A 234 17.63 6.09 -4.09
N LEU A 235 17.08 6.46 -2.92
CA LEU A 235 17.55 5.98 -1.61
C LEU A 235 17.33 4.47 -1.43
N ILE A 236 16.20 3.96 -1.92
CA ILE A 236 15.87 2.53 -1.90
C ILE A 236 16.81 1.77 -2.83
N ILE A 237 17.02 2.24 -4.07
CA ILE A 237 17.96 1.62 -5.02
C ILE A 237 19.36 1.57 -4.42
N TYR A 238 19.84 2.67 -3.84
CA TYR A 238 21.12 2.73 -3.14
C TYR A 238 21.19 1.66 -2.03
N SER A 239 20.18 1.62 -1.15
CA SER A 239 20.15 0.68 -0.04
C SER A 239 20.18 -0.77 -0.51
N TYR A 240 19.34 -1.13 -1.49
CA TYR A 240 19.23 -2.50 -2.00
C TYR A 240 20.41 -2.93 -2.86
N PHE A 241 21.06 -2.01 -3.57
CA PHE A 241 22.31 -2.31 -4.30
C PHE A 241 23.37 -2.88 -3.35
N PHE A 242 23.63 -2.22 -2.23
CA PHE A 242 24.59 -2.69 -1.24
C PHE A 242 24.10 -3.90 -0.43
N ILE A 243 22.80 -4.00 -0.14
CA ILE A 243 22.24 -5.21 0.49
C ILE A 243 22.51 -6.43 -0.40
N ILE A 244 22.24 -6.35 -1.70
CA ILE A 244 22.46 -7.46 -2.64
C ILE A 244 23.94 -7.84 -2.68
N GLN A 245 24.85 -6.86 -2.73
CA GLN A 245 26.29 -7.12 -2.67
C GLN A 245 26.70 -7.85 -1.37
N ALA A 246 26.22 -7.38 -0.22
CA ALA A 246 26.51 -7.98 1.08
C ALA A 246 25.95 -9.41 1.18
N VAL A 247 24.75 -9.65 0.66
CA VAL A 247 24.14 -10.99 0.62
C VAL A 247 24.96 -11.94 -0.26
N ALA A 248 25.37 -11.51 -1.45
CA ALA A 248 26.19 -12.33 -2.34
C ALA A 248 27.55 -12.68 -1.71
N ALA A 249 28.18 -11.73 -1.01
CA ALA A 249 29.41 -11.98 -0.27
C ALA A 249 29.20 -12.98 0.88
N HIS A 250 28.12 -12.84 1.64
CA HIS A 250 27.77 -13.75 2.73
C HIS A 250 27.48 -15.17 2.24
N GLU A 251 26.72 -15.32 1.14
CA GLU A 251 26.45 -16.62 0.53
C GLU A 251 27.73 -17.31 0.04
N LYS A 252 28.65 -16.55 -0.59
CA LYS A 252 29.97 -17.06 -0.98
C LYS A 252 30.78 -17.53 0.23
N ALA A 253 30.85 -16.72 1.28
CA ALA A 253 31.58 -17.06 2.52
C ALA A 253 30.99 -18.32 3.20
N MET A 254 29.66 -18.43 3.25
CA MET A 254 28.96 -19.62 3.77
C MET A 254 29.28 -20.87 2.95
N ARG A 255 29.29 -20.77 1.61
CA ARG A 255 29.67 -21.88 0.73
C ARG A 255 31.12 -22.31 0.94
N GLU A 256 32.02 -21.37 1.19
CA GLU A 256 33.43 -21.66 1.50
C GLU A 256 33.62 -22.27 2.89
N GLN A 257 32.87 -21.81 3.90
CA GLN A 257 32.86 -22.42 5.24
C GLN A 257 32.33 -23.86 5.21
N ALA A 258 31.27 -24.12 4.45
CA ALA A 258 30.72 -25.47 4.27
C ALA A 258 31.72 -26.44 3.59
N LYS A 259 32.62 -25.94 2.75
CA LYS A 259 33.70 -26.75 2.14
C LYS A 259 34.83 -27.07 3.12
N LYS A 260 35.09 -26.19 4.10
CA LYS A 260 36.19 -26.34 5.07
C LYS A 260 35.80 -27.18 6.29
N MET A 261 34.51 -27.28 6.59
CA MET A 261 34.00 -28.00 7.75
C MET A 261 33.11 -29.15 7.29
N ASN A 262 33.60 -30.39 7.42
CA ASN A 262 32.89 -31.62 7.04
C ASN A 262 31.78 -32.00 8.05
N VAL A 263 30.98 -31.01 8.48
CA VAL A 263 29.91 -31.17 9.47
C VAL A 263 28.66 -30.47 8.94
N ALA A 264 27.62 -31.26 8.64
CA ALA A 264 26.34 -30.81 8.09
C ALA A 264 25.50 -29.94 9.05
N SER A 265 26.00 -29.66 10.24
CA SER A 265 25.23 -29.12 11.35
C SER A 265 26.10 -28.16 12.16
N LEU A 266 26.06 -26.89 11.78
CA LEU A 266 26.16 -25.72 12.67
C LEU A 266 25.97 -24.48 11.79
N ARG A 267 24.70 -24.10 11.53
CA ARG A 267 24.42 -22.68 11.28
C ARG A 267 24.85 -21.98 12.57
N SER A 268 25.95 -21.23 12.55
CA SER A 268 26.26 -20.33 13.66
C SER A 268 25.03 -19.47 13.94
N SER A 269 24.77 -19.13 15.20
CA SER A 269 23.64 -18.26 15.57
C SER A 269 23.64 -16.97 14.74
N GLU A 270 24.83 -16.48 14.41
CA GLU A 270 25.07 -15.33 13.52
C GLU A 270 24.57 -15.57 12.08
N ALA A 271 24.96 -16.68 11.43
CA ALA A 271 24.47 -17.01 10.09
C ALA A 271 22.95 -17.23 10.07
N ALA A 272 22.38 -17.76 11.15
CA ALA A 272 20.94 -17.91 11.30
C ALA A 272 20.22 -16.55 11.37
N ASN A 273 20.76 -15.61 12.12
CA ASN A 273 20.24 -14.25 12.26
C ASN A 273 20.34 -13.48 10.93
N THR A 274 21.49 -13.47 10.26
CA THR A 274 21.66 -12.78 8.96
C THR A 274 20.66 -13.28 7.93
N SER A 275 20.47 -14.60 7.83
CA SER A 275 19.48 -15.20 6.94
C SER A 275 18.03 -14.77 7.25
N ALA A 276 17.70 -14.55 8.53
CA ALA A 276 16.39 -14.01 8.91
C ALA A 276 16.24 -12.54 8.49
N GLU A 277 17.28 -11.72 8.69
CA GLU A 277 17.29 -10.31 8.26
C GLU A 277 17.17 -10.19 6.73
N CYS A 278 17.84 -11.07 5.96
CA CYS A 278 17.69 -11.14 4.51
C CYS A 278 16.27 -11.49 4.07
N LYS A 279 15.57 -12.37 4.79
CA LYS A 279 14.13 -12.65 4.53
C LYS A 279 13.30 -11.40 4.74
N LEU A 280 13.54 -10.66 5.82
CA LEU A 280 12.85 -9.39 6.09
C LEU A 280 13.15 -8.33 5.02
N ALA A 281 14.38 -8.26 4.51
CA ALA A 281 14.74 -7.37 3.40
C ALA A 281 14.02 -7.73 2.10
N LYS A 282 13.83 -9.03 1.80
CA LYS A 282 13.02 -9.49 0.66
C LYS A 282 11.54 -9.12 0.81
N VAL A 283 10.98 -9.29 2.00
CA VAL A 283 9.59 -8.87 2.30
C VAL A 283 9.43 -7.37 2.08
N ALA A 284 10.35 -6.55 2.61
CA ALA A 284 10.33 -5.11 2.42
C ALA A 284 10.45 -4.72 0.93
N LEU A 285 11.31 -5.41 0.16
CA LEU A 285 11.46 -5.15 -1.27
C LEU A 285 10.15 -5.45 -2.03
N MET A 286 9.48 -6.55 -1.69
CA MET A 286 8.20 -6.90 -2.30
C MET A 286 7.14 -5.83 -2.04
N THR A 287 7.02 -5.35 -0.80
CA THR A 287 6.06 -4.27 -0.47
C THR A 287 6.41 -2.96 -1.20
N ILE A 288 7.70 -2.62 -1.29
CA ILE A 288 8.18 -1.43 -2.01
C ILE A 288 7.84 -1.51 -3.51
N SER A 289 8.11 -2.65 -4.14
CA SER A 289 7.80 -2.86 -5.56
C SER A 289 6.31 -2.72 -5.85
N LEU A 290 5.46 -3.24 -4.95
CA LEU A 290 4.01 -3.11 -5.08
C LEU A 290 3.54 -1.66 -4.90
N TRP A 291 4.19 -0.88 -4.02
CA TRP A 291 3.90 0.55 -3.89
C TRP A 291 4.24 1.29 -5.19
N PHE A 292 5.44 1.10 -5.74
CA PHE A 292 5.83 1.75 -7.00
C PHE A 292 4.92 1.31 -8.15
N MET A 293 4.60 0.02 -8.24
CA MET A 293 3.65 -0.49 -9.23
C MET A 293 2.30 0.23 -9.15
N ALA A 294 1.74 0.38 -7.95
CA ALA A 294 0.45 1.03 -7.72
C ALA A 294 0.45 2.53 -8.05
N TRP A 295 1.51 3.25 -7.65
CA TRP A 295 1.58 4.70 -7.75
C TRP A 295 2.14 5.23 -9.08
N THR A 296 2.92 4.43 -9.81
CA THR A 296 3.52 4.87 -11.09
C THR A 296 2.46 5.32 -12.11
N PRO A 297 1.34 4.59 -12.34
CA PRO A 297 0.34 5.04 -13.30
C PRO A 297 -0.27 6.39 -12.93
N TYR A 298 -0.49 6.65 -11.64
CA TYR A 298 -1.02 7.93 -11.18
C TYR A 298 0.00 9.07 -11.32
N LEU A 299 1.29 8.81 -11.06
CA LEU A 299 2.37 9.76 -11.35
C LEU A 299 2.39 10.12 -12.85
N VAL A 300 2.31 9.11 -13.72
CA VAL A 300 2.29 9.29 -15.19
C VAL A 300 1.07 10.12 -15.61
N ILE A 301 -0.11 9.88 -15.05
CA ILE A 301 -1.31 10.70 -15.30
C ILE A 301 -1.07 12.17 -14.93
N ASN A 302 -0.53 12.43 -13.73
CA ASN A 302 -0.23 13.78 -13.28
C ASN A 302 0.77 14.47 -14.21
N PHE A 303 1.83 13.76 -14.60
CA PHE A 303 2.87 14.27 -15.50
C PHE A 303 2.32 14.51 -16.91
N THR A 304 1.44 13.65 -17.39
CA THR A 304 0.74 13.82 -18.67
C THR A 304 -0.11 15.08 -18.66
N GLY A 305 -0.80 15.36 -17.54
CA GLY A 305 -1.57 16.60 -17.38
C GLY A 305 -0.70 17.86 -17.39
N ILE A 306 0.36 17.91 -16.56
CA ILE A 306 1.18 19.12 -16.44
C ILE A 306 2.08 19.39 -17.65
N PHE A 307 2.47 18.35 -18.40
CA PHE A 307 3.29 18.48 -19.61
C PHE A 307 2.48 18.38 -20.90
N GLU A 308 1.18 18.14 -20.80
CA GLU A 308 0.23 18.11 -21.93
C GLU A 308 0.65 17.12 -23.03
N THR A 309 1.24 15.99 -22.63
CA THR A 309 1.79 15.01 -23.58
C THR A 309 0.73 14.15 -24.25
N ALA A 310 -0.45 14.02 -23.64
CA ALA A 310 -1.60 13.30 -24.19
C ALA A 310 -2.91 13.76 -23.53
N THR A 311 -4.03 13.51 -24.21
CA THR A 311 -5.37 13.73 -23.64
C THR A 311 -5.68 12.65 -22.59
N ILE A 312 -6.00 13.08 -21.37
CA ILE A 312 -6.43 12.20 -20.27
C ILE A 312 -7.95 12.14 -20.17
N SER A 313 -8.50 10.94 -19.99
CA SER A 313 -9.95 10.71 -19.94
C SER A 313 -10.45 10.45 -18.50
N PRO A 314 -11.74 10.72 -18.20
CA PRO A 314 -12.34 10.44 -16.89
C PRO A 314 -12.10 9.02 -16.36
N LEU A 315 -12.25 8.01 -17.23
CA LEU A 315 -12.01 6.60 -16.87
C LEU A 315 -10.54 6.32 -16.60
N GLY A 316 -9.64 6.86 -17.42
CA GLY A 316 -8.20 6.67 -17.24
C GLY A 316 -7.70 7.24 -15.92
N THR A 317 -8.13 8.45 -15.57
CA THR A 317 -7.69 9.11 -14.34
C THR A 317 -8.23 8.43 -13.09
N ILE A 318 -9.53 8.08 -13.06
CA ILE A 318 -10.11 7.45 -11.87
C ILE A 318 -9.55 6.06 -11.60
N TRP A 319 -9.41 5.22 -12.64
CA TRP A 319 -8.87 3.87 -12.44
C TRP A 319 -7.38 3.91 -12.06
N GLY A 320 -6.61 4.88 -12.59
CA GLY A 320 -5.25 5.14 -12.11
C GLY A 320 -5.22 5.54 -10.63
N SER A 321 -6.15 6.41 -10.20
CA SER A 321 -6.29 6.85 -8.81
C SER A 321 -6.69 5.71 -7.86
N VAL A 322 -7.59 4.83 -8.29
CA VAL A 322 -8.01 3.64 -7.53
C VAL A 322 -6.89 2.62 -7.44
N PHE A 323 -6.13 2.42 -8.51
CA PHE A 323 -4.99 1.52 -8.48
C PHE A 323 -3.91 2.00 -7.49
N ALA A 324 -3.65 3.31 -7.43
CA ALA A 324 -2.81 3.89 -6.40
C ALA A 324 -3.37 3.65 -4.98
N LYS A 325 -4.69 3.78 -4.77
CA LYS A 325 -5.34 3.50 -3.48
C LYS A 325 -5.27 2.03 -3.07
N ALA A 326 -5.30 1.11 -4.04
CA ALA A 326 -5.19 -0.33 -3.79
C ALA A 326 -3.86 -0.73 -3.12
N ASN A 327 -2.82 0.14 -3.17
CA ASN A 327 -1.56 -0.11 -2.47
C ASN A 327 -1.76 -0.43 -0.98
N ALA A 328 -2.73 0.22 -0.33
CA ALA A 328 -3.03 0.06 1.08
C ALA A 328 -3.55 -1.35 1.45
N VAL A 329 -3.83 -2.20 0.47
CA VAL A 329 -4.29 -3.59 0.65
C VAL A 329 -3.13 -4.59 0.63
N TYR A 330 -2.03 -4.27 -0.05
CA TYR A 330 -1.00 -5.25 -0.36
C TYR A 330 -0.15 -5.64 0.85
N ASN A 331 0.18 -4.69 1.73
CA ASN A 331 1.14 -4.91 2.82
C ASN A 331 0.68 -6.02 3.80
N PRO A 332 -0.56 -6.02 4.33
CA PRO A 332 -1.04 -7.10 5.20
C PRO A 332 -0.96 -8.49 4.55
N ILE A 333 -1.29 -8.59 3.25
CA ILE A 333 -1.25 -9.85 2.49
C ILE A 333 0.18 -10.35 2.40
N VAL A 334 1.12 -9.47 2.03
CA VAL A 334 2.55 -9.76 1.97
C VAL A 334 3.08 -10.24 3.32
N TYR A 335 2.69 -9.59 4.42
CA TYR A 335 3.10 -9.99 5.76
C TYR A 335 2.54 -11.36 6.14
N GLY A 336 1.26 -11.62 5.86
CA GLY A 336 0.63 -12.91 6.11
C GLY A 336 1.32 -14.08 5.40
N ILE A 337 1.80 -13.87 4.17
CA ILE A 337 2.45 -14.91 3.38
C ILE A 337 3.94 -15.07 3.75
N SER A 338 4.66 -13.95 3.87
CA SER A 338 6.13 -13.95 3.83
C SER A 338 6.83 -13.45 5.10
N HIS A 339 6.14 -12.79 6.04
CA HIS A 339 6.77 -12.31 7.27
C HIS A 339 6.74 -13.40 8.37
N PRO A 340 7.85 -14.06 8.72
CA PRO A 340 7.81 -15.31 9.49
C PRO A 340 7.22 -15.17 10.90
N LYS A 341 7.67 -14.16 11.67
CA LYS A 341 7.21 -13.94 13.05
C LYS A 341 5.75 -13.45 13.10
N TYR A 342 5.38 -12.54 12.21
CA TYR A 342 4.00 -12.08 12.04
C TYR A 342 3.07 -13.23 11.67
N ARG A 343 3.41 -14.03 10.65
CA ARG A 343 2.61 -15.18 10.21
C ARG A 343 2.37 -16.19 11.33
N ALA A 344 3.41 -16.49 12.12
CA ALA A 344 3.28 -17.39 13.27
C ALA A 344 2.30 -16.82 14.33
N ALA A 345 2.42 -15.54 14.66
CA ALA A 345 1.52 -14.88 15.61
C ALA A 345 0.08 -14.76 15.06
N LEU A 346 -0.05 -14.49 13.76
CA LEU A 346 -1.34 -14.42 13.05
C LEU A 346 -2.07 -15.76 13.16
N TYR A 347 -1.42 -16.87 12.81
CA TYR A 347 -2.05 -18.20 12.85
C TYR A 347 -2.36 -18.67 14.28
N GLN A 348 -1.55 -18.26 15.26
CA GLN A 348 -1.85 -18.54 16.66
C GLN A 348 -3.12 -17.82 17.14
N ARG A 349 -3.38 -16.59 16.66
CA ARG A 349 -4.54 -15.78 17.08
C ARG A 349 -5.77 -16.00 16.22
N PHE A 350 -5.58 -16.31 14.94
CA PHE A 350 -6.63 -16.52 13.94
C PHE A 350 -6.37 -17.83 13.18
N PRO A 351 -6.65 -18.99 13.79
CA PRO A 351 -6.35 -20.29 13.18
C PRO A 351 -7.06 -20.53 11.84
N SER A 352 -8.23 -19.91 11.62
CA SER A 352 -8.98 -19.99 10.36
C SER A 352 -8.22 -19.44 9.15
N LEU A 353 -7.20 -18.61 9.37
CA LEU A 353 -6.34 -18.06 8.32
C LEU A 353 -5.08 -18.91 8.08
N ALA A 354 -4.84 -19.94 8.89
CA ALA A 354 -3.74 -20.86 8.67
C ALA A 354 -4.07 -21.75 7.47
N CYS A 355 -3.40 -21.51 6.33
CA CYS A 355 -3.38 -22.47 5.22
C CYS A 355 -2.48 -23.67 5.57
N GLN A 356 -2.75 -24.35 6.68
CA GLN A 356 -2.19 -25.65 6.99
C GLN A 356 -3.29 -26.70 6.76
N PRO A 357 -2.98 -27.85 6.14
CA PRO A 357 -3.84 -29.01 6.26
C PRO A 357 -4.10 -29.24 7.75
N ALA A 358 -5.34 -29.58 8.12
CA ALA A 358 -5.62 -30.08 9.46
C ALA A 358 -4.55 -31.14 9.79
N ALA A 359 -3.88 -31.00 10.93
CA ALA A 359 -2.93 -32.01 11.35
C ALA A 359 -3.69 -33.35 11.40
N ASP A 360 -3.24 -34.33 10.63
CA ASP A 360 -3.71 -35.70 10.83
C ASP A 360 -3.41 -36.08 12.28
N ASP A 361 -4.46 -36.30 13.07
CA ASP A 361 -4.44 -36.69 14.49
C ASP A 361 -3.79 -38.08 14.75
N ASN A 362 -2.89 -38.55 13.89
CA ASN A 362 -2.30 -39.89 13.93
C ASN A 362 -0.81 -39.96 14.24
N THR A 363 -0.20 -38.90 14.79
CA THR A 363 1.13 -39.04 15.44
C THR A 363 0.97 -39.08 16.96
N SER A 364 0.62 -40.27 17.44
CA SER A 364 0.74 -40.68 18.83
C SER A 364 2.10 -40.26 19.41
N GLN A 365 2.09 -39.37 20.40
CA GLN A 365 3.24 -39.06 21.22
C GLN A 365 3.67 -40.32 21.99
N VAL A 366 4.78 -40.93 21.56
CA VAL A 366 5.51 -41.86 22.43
C VAL A 366 6.19 -41.02 23.51
N SER A 367 5.56 -40.97 24.68
CA SER A 367 6.12 -40.41 25.90
C SER A 367 7.36 -41.20 26.30
N GLY A 368 8.55 -40.65 26.08
CA GLY A 368 9.80 -41.15 26.66
C GLY A 368 9.79 -40.98 28.19
N LYS A 369 9.40 -42.02 28.92
CA LYS A 369 9.69 -42.14 30.36
C LYS A 369 11.12 -42.64 30.51
N THR A 370 11.99 -41.78 31.03
CA THR A 370 13.33 -42.11 31.51
C THR A 370 13.21 -43.10 32.67
N ALA A 371 13.63 -44.35 32.47
CA ALA A 371 13.84 -45.30 33.57
C ALA A 371 15.18 -44.97 34.23
N VAL A 372 15.13 -44.64 35.52
CA VAL A 372 16.30 -44.51 36.39
C VAL A 372 16.78 -45.92 36.72
N CYS A 373 18.02 -46.26 36.36
CA CYS A 373 18.68 -47.46 36.88
C CYS A 373 19.05 -47.22 38.35
N GLU A 374 18.47 -48.00 39.26
CA GLU A 374 18.97 -48.14 40.62
C GLU A 374 20.28 -48.92 40.63
N GLU A 375 21.29 -48.29 41.21
CA GLU A 375 22.59 -48.87 41.52
C GLU A 375 22.45 -49.75 42.78
N LYS A 376 22.87 -51.00 42.69
CA LYS A 376 22.81 -51.99 43.78
C LYS A 376 24.05 -51.84 44.66
N PRO A 377 23.95 -51.64 45.99
CA PRO A 377 25.13 -51.60 46.85
C PRO A 377 25.60 -53.02 47.15
N SER A 378 26.90 -53.20 47.01
CA SER A 378 27.68 -54.35 47.44
C SER A 378 27.76 -54.44 48.98
N ALA A 379 27.31 -55.55 49.54
CA ALA A 379 27.80 -56.17 50.78
C ALA A 379 27.49 -57.67 50.72
#